data_AF-A0A4Y9JFU5-F1
#
_entry.id   AF-A0A4Y9JFU5-F1
#
_cell.length_a   1.000
_cell.length_b   1.000
_cell.length_c   1.000
_cell.angle_alpha   90.00
_cell.angle_beta   90.00
_cell.angle_gamma   90.00
#
_symmetry.space_group_name_H-M   'P 1'
#
loop_
_entity.id
_entity.type
_entity.pdbx_description
1 polymer ?
#
loop_
_entity_poly.entity_id
_entity_poly.type
_entity_poly.pdbx_seq_one_letter_code
_entity_poly.pdbx_strand_id
1 'polypeptide(L)'
;MVKKKNRKKELKRQQKLDIKIVSEQEAALLEKGGPTQLFYEERIIPHFDPTNTAALQLLEENDSLTDDDIGMLPLQLATGTFVWRHDHLLYQKAVTTPNDHKRKKILHQVLAENPDYFLAELHLWLADWDVYSPSYFVHTQAFQAHTIERWKKEGYADWHSFTARPYLTALVYLMDYYCEAGFYSKALEIAILVDSKRPGRFPTGFVVRMLALYNRLGHFDKIERFYQMRVKKYGTKDDTVLVHLMIARILQGRWEEAQRLFDQLMMINPDTLTFFAGDPIDHIERIENQESYYHCTSESLASHLNPLLVLLLDTPLVLEFLKERALERQGEDFCEHLNLGFWGLFQLPIFRDLRMNAVQIFYKEGFRSKKDFEARTEKEVLALKGIGAKTIEQLKKNGIVFKRSE
;
A
#
# COMPACT_ATOMS: atom_id res chain seq x y z
N MET A 1 -0.90 -18.68 13.45
CA MET A 1 -0.05 -18.04 14.50
C MET A 1 0.72 -16.80 14.02
N VAL A 2 1.20 -16.76 12.77
CA VAL A 2 1.94 -15.60 12.20
C VAL A 2 1.09 -14.31 12.18
N LYS A 3 -0.20 -14.37 11.78
CA LYS A 3 -1.08 -13.19 11.67
C LYS A 3 -1.48 -12.52 13.00
N LYS A 4 -1.66 -13.29 14.11
CA LYS A 4 -1.84 -12.72 15.48
C LYS A 4 -0.67 -11.83 15.89
N LYS A 5 0.53 -12.10 15.36
CA LYS A 5 1.76 -11.34 15.61
C LYS A 5 1.80 -10.04 14.80
N ASN A 6 1.19 -10.01 13.60
CA ASN A 6 1.15 -8.83 12.73
C ASN A 6 0.20 -7.76 13.27
N ARG A 7 -1.05 -8.07 13.63
CA ARG A 7 -1.99 -7.06 14.18
C ARG A 7 -1.51 -6.43 15.50
N LYS A 8 -0.80 -7.20 16.33
CA LYS A 8 -0.15 -6.72 17.58
C LYS A 8 1.13 -5.92 17.32
N LYS A 9 1.88 -6.24 16.26
CA LYS A 9 3.01 -5.42 15.80
C LYS A 9 2.51 -4.10 15.23
N GLU A 10 1.42 -4.13 14.46
CA GLU A 10 0.80 -2.98 13.81
C GLU A 10 0.30 -1.96 14.83
N LEU A 11 -0.56 -2.38 15.78
CA LEU A 11 -1.00 -1.52 16.88
C LEU A 11 0.17 -0.94 17.68
N LYS A 12 1.23 -1.73 17.93
CA LYS A 12 2.40 -1.30 18.71
C LYS A 12 3.40 -0.43 17.94
N ARG A 13 3.44 -0.55 16.61
CA ARG A 13 4.32 0.22 15.73
C ARG A 13 3.69 1.57 15.46
N GLN A 14 2.40 1.60 15.14
CA GLN A 14 1.58 2.80 15.04
C GLN A 14 1.61 3.61 16.35
N GLN A 15 1.49 2.98 17.53
CA GLN A 15 1.53 3.68 18.83
C GLN A 15 2.92 4.22 19.27
N LYS A 16 4.00 3.85 18.57
CA LYS A 16 5.37 4.20 18.96
C LYS A 16 5.95 5.39 18.19
N LEU A 17 5.18 5.96 17.27
CA LEU A 17 5.65 7.00 16.39
C LEU A 17 5.12 8.34 16.91
N ASP A 18 5.99 9.12 17.55
CA ASP A 18 5.78 10.56 17.72
C ASP A 18 5.90 11.20 16.33
N ILE A 19 4.82 11.20 15.54
CA ILE A 19 4.83 11.83 14.22
C ILE A 19 4.34 13.25 14.36
N LYS A 20 5.27 14.17 14.11
CA LYS A 20 4.98 15.55 13.78
C LYS A 20 4.18 15.54 12.47
N ILE A 21 2.89 15.85 12.55
CA ILE A 21 2.03 16.04 11.39
C ILE A 21 2.65 17.18 10.58
N VAL A 22 3.25 16.88 9.44
CA VAL A 22 3.61 17.90 8.47
C VAL A 22 2.30 18.42 7.92
N SER A 23 1.81 19.53 8.46
CA SER A 23 0.60 20.17 7.97
C SER A 23 0.73 20.45 6.47
N GLU A 24 -0.37 20.53 5.72
CA GLU A 24 -0.35 20.97 4.31
C GLU A 24 0.43 22.29 4.12
N GLN A 25 0.50 23.13 5.17
CA GLN A 25 1.33 24.35 5.22
C GLN A 25 2.84 24.08 5.39
N GLU A 26 3.24 23.06 6.16
CA GLU A 26 4.65 22.65 6.27
C GLU A 26 5.11 21.92 4.99
N ALA A 27 4.22 21.19 4.31
CA ALA A 27 4.47 20.64 2.98
C ALA A 27 4.65 21.76 1.94
N ALA A 28 3.78 22.78 1.94
CA ALA A 28 3.89 23.95 1.07
C ALA A 28 5.17 24.79 1.33
N LEU A 29 5.72 24.77 2.55
CA LEU A 29 7.00 25.43 2.86
C LEU A 29 8.22 24.67 2.30
N LEU A 30 8.10 23.36 2.12
CA LEU A 30 9.11 22.52 1.43
C LEU A 30 8.98 22.61 -0.12
N GLU A 31 7.87 23.12 -0.64
CA GLU A 31 7.54 23.29 -2.07
C GLU A 31 8.18 24.53 -2.75
N LYS A 32 9.37 24.96 -2.34
CA LYS A 32 10.14 25.90 -3.18
C LYS A 32 10.99 25.13 -4.19
N GLY A 33 10.36 24.69 -5.29
CA GLY A 33 11.04 24.55 -6.59
C GLY A 33 10.99 23.21 -7.33
N GLY A 34 9.90 22.44 -7.27
CA GLY A 34 9.73 21.23 -8.09
C GLY A 34 8.26 20.83 -8.32
N PRO A 35 7.95 19.95 -9.29
CA PRO A 35 6.58 19.49 -9.53
C PRO A 35 5.98 18.90 -8.26
N THR A 36 4.74 19.30 -7.95
CA THR A 36 3.99 19.01 -6.72
C THR A 36 4.09 17.53 -6.33
N GLN A 37 4.86 17.24 -5.29
CA GLN A 37 5.01 15.89 -4.75
C GLN A 37 3.77 15.57 -3.92
N LEU A 38 2.85 14.77 -4.47
CA LEU A 38 1.72 14.25 -3.70
C LEU A 38 2.22 13.12 -2.79
N PHE A 39 2.09 13.31 -1.48
CA PHE A 39 2.31 12.27 -0.46
C PHE A 39 1.03 11.46 -0.29
N TYR A 40 1.13 10.13 -0.31
CA TYR A 40 0.01 9.25 0.00
C TYR A 40 0.15 8.75 1.45
N GLU A 41 -0.73 9.22 2.34
CA GLU A 41 -0.75 8.86 3.76
C GLU A 41 -1.29 7.43 4.00
N GLU A 42 -0.73 6.68 4.97
CA GLU A 42 -1.22 5.36 5.43
C GLU A 42 -2.39 5.44 6.44
N ARG A 43 -3.43 4.59 6.37
CA ARG A 43 -3.58 3.21 6.94
C ARG A 43 -3.41 3.05 8.45
N ILE A 44 -3.46 4.12 9.22
CA ILE A 44 -3.33 4.03 10.68
C ILE A 44 -4.71 3.91 11.36
N ILE A 45 -4.79 3.07 12.40
CA ILE A 45 -5.92 3.10 13.34
C ILE A 45 -5.98 4.55 13.80
N PRO A 46 -7.09 5.28 13.63
CA PRO A 46 -7.07 6.73 13.68
C PRO A 46 -6.31 7.14 14.93
N HIS A 47 -5.10 7.67 14.69
CA HIS A 47 -4.37 8.36 15.73
C HIS A 47 -5.28 9.44 16.26
N PHE A 48 -5.02 9.91 17.47
CA PHE A 48 -5.67 11.13 17.89
C PHE A 48 -5.22 12.22 16.92
N ASP A 49 -6.10 12.55 15.98
CA ASP A 49 -5.95 13.64 15.02
C ASP A 49 -6.42 14.89 15.76
N PRO A 50 -5.51 15.72 16.28
CA PRO A 50 -5.89 16.86 17.12
C PRO A 50 -6.72 17.86 16.31
N THR A 51 -6.41 18.03 15.02
CA THR A 51 -7.12 18.96 14.15
C THR A 51 -8.55 18.51 13.92
N ASN A 52 -8.75 17.25 13.51
CA ASN A 52 -10.08 16.70 13.29
C ASN A 52 -10.88 16.63 14.59
N THR A 53 -10.27 16.20 15.69
CA THR A 53 -10.95 16.07 16.98
C THR A 53 -11.36 17.44 17.53
N ALA A 54 -10.53 18.46 17.37
CA ALA A 54 -10.87 19.83 17.76
C ALA A 54 -12.00 20.42 16.90
N ALA A 55 -11.96 20.19 15.58
CA ALA A 55 -13.02 20.61 14.67
C ALA A 55 -14.36 19.95 15.02
N LEU A 56 -14.36 18.65 15.36
CA LEU A 56 -15.56 17.95 15.81
C LEU A 56 -16.10 18.53 17.12
N GLN A 57 -15.23 18.80 18.11
CA GLN A 57 -15.64 19.42 19.37
C GLN A 57 -16.29 20.79 19.12
N LEU A 58 -15.67 21.65 18.30
CA LEU A 58 -16.24 22.96 17.97
C LEU A 58 -17.58 22.86 17.23
N LEU A 59 -17.75 21.85 16.36
CA LEU A 59 -19.02 21.63 15.67
C LEU A 59 -20.12 21.20 16.66
N GLU A 60 -19.79 20.34 17.62
CA GLU A 60 -20.70 19.92 18.70
C GLU A 60 -21.08 21.08 19.63
N GLU A 61 -20.19 22.06 19.82
CA GLU A 61 -20.41 23.22 20.69
C GLU A 61 -21.17 24.37 20.00
N ASN A 62 -20.98 24.57 18.68
CA ASN A 62 -21.44 25.77 17.96
C ASN A 62 -22.51 25.51 16.88
N ASP A 63 -23.01 24.29 16.72
CA ASP A 63 -23.95 23.82 15.66
C ASP A 63 -23.45 23.99 14.20
N SER A 64 -22.46 24.86 13.95
CA SER A 64 -21.80 25.10 12.67
C SER A 64 -20.40 25.66 12.89
N LEU A 65 -19.49 25.42 11.94
CA LEU A 65 -18.12 25.96 11.96
C LEU A 65 -18.00 27.10 10.97
N THR A 66 -17.38 28.21 11.38
CA THR A 66 -16.96 29.26 10.45
C THR A 66 -15.57 28.98 9.89
N ASP A 67 -15.25 29.60 8.74
CA ASP A 67 -13.90 29.51 8.16
C ASP A 67 -12.82 30.05 9.11
N ASP A 68 -13.18 31.04 9.94
CA ASP A 68 -12.29 31.61 10.96
C ASP A 68 -12.03 30.60 12.10
N ASP A 69 -13.06 29.86 12.55
CA ASP A 69 -12.90 28.80 13.55
C ASP A 69 -11.90 27.75 13.06
N ILE A 70 -12.08 27.28 11.82
CA ILE A 70 -11.21 26.27 11.21
C ILE A 70 -9.80 26.84 10.96
N GLY A 71 -9.70 28.09 10.52
CA GLY A 71 -8.43 28.75 10.21
C GLY A 71 -7.56 28.98 11.45
N MET A 72 -8.17 29.18 12.62
CA MET A 72 -7.45 29.42 13.89
C MET A 72 -7.06 28.14 14.63
N LEU A 73 -7.71 27.00 14.33
CA LEU A 73 -7.42 25.70 14.97
C LEU A 73 -5.93 25.32 14.96
N PRO A 74 -5.19 25.39 13.83
CA PRO A 74 -3.77 25.03 13.81
C PRO A 74 -2.94 25.86 14.80
N LEU A 75 -3.21 27.17 14.90
CA LEU A 75 -2.52 28.06 15.82
C LEU A 75 -2.89 27.74 17.28
N GLN A 76 -4.17 27.51 17.57
CA GLN A 76 -4.63 27.19 18.91
C GLN A 76 -4.06 25.86 19.42
N LEU A 77 -3.99 24.85 18.55
CA LEU A 77 -3.38 23.56 18.83
C LEU A 77 -1.87 23.68 19.04
N ALA A 78 -1.17 24.41 18.16
CA ALA A 78 0.29 24.61 18.26
C ALA A 78 0.70 25.40 19.52
N THR A 79 -0.13 26.36 19.95
CA THR A 79 0.12 27.19 21.13
C THR A 79 -0.41 26.56 22.43
N GLY A 80 -1.13 25.43 22.35
CA GLY A 80 -1.76 24.79 23.50
C GLY A 80 -2.90 25.61 24.13
N THR A 81 -3.48 26.55 23.37
CA THR A 81 -4.58 27.42 23.84
C THR A 81 -5.97 26.83 23.57
N PHE A 82 -6.06 25.76 22.78
CA PHE A 82 -7.31 25.05 22.56
C PHE A 82 -7.79 24.37 23.84
N VAL A 83 -9.05 24.63 24.24
CA VAL A 83 -9.66 24.07 25.44
C VAL A 83 -10.40 22.79 25.10
N TRP A 84 -9.81 21.66 25.48
CA TRP A 84 -10.39 20.34 25.24
C TRP A 84 -11.47 19.98 26.25
N ARG A 85 -12.58 19.41 25.76
CA ARG A 85 -13.56 18.72 26.60
C ARG A 85 -12.90 17.48 27.23
N HIS A 86 -13.38 17.09 28.41
CA HIS A 86 -12.72 16.06 29.22
C HIS A 86 -12.66 14.69 28.54
N ASP A 87 -13.72 14.31 27.83
CA ASP A 87 -13.80 13.07 27.06
C ASP A 87 -12.73 13.00 25.94
N HIS A 88 -12.47 14.10 25.23
CA HIS A 88 -11.38 14.17 24.24
C HIS A 88 -10.00 14.06 24.90
N LEU A 89 -9.78 14.66 26.07
CA LEU A 89 -8.54 14.47 26.84
C LEU A 89 -8.36 13.02 27.31
N LEU A 90 -9.44 12.38 27.77
CA LEU A 90 -9.44 10.97 28.14
C LEU A 90 -9.15 10.07 26.93
N TYR A 91 -9.75 10.37 25.78
CA TYR A 91 -9.51 9.63 24.55
C TYR A 91 -8.05 9.81 24.06
N GLN A 92 -7.52 11.03 24.07
CA GLN A 92 -6.11 11.31 23.76
C GLN A 92 -5.17 10.51 24.67
N LYS A 93 -5.47 10.47 25.97
CA LYS A 93 -4.75 9.63 26.94
C LYS A 93 -4.88 8.14 26.63
N ALA A 94 -6.05 7.69 26.18
CA ALA A 94 -6.26 6.29 25.81
C ALA A 94 -5.37 5.89 24.64
N VAL A 95 -5.34 6.67 23.55
CA VAL A 95 -4.58 6.31 22.35
C VAL A 95 -3.06 6.31 22.57
N THR A 96 -2.57 7.16 23.47
CA THR A 96 -1.15 7.24 23.85
C THR A 96 -0.76 6.21 24.92
N THR A 97 -1.73 5.52 25.53
CA THR A 97 -1.46 4.50 26.56
C THR A 97 -0.99 3.19 25.91
N PRO A 98 0.27 2.75 26.15
CA PRO A 98 0.81 1.55 25.48
C PRO A 98 0.28 0.22 26.05
N ASN A 99 -0.24 0.24 27.28
CA ASN A 99 -0.76 -0.95 27.93
C ASN A 99 -2.21 -1.21 27.53
N ASP A 100 -2.46 -2.32 26.85
CA ASP A 100 -3.77 -2.65 26.28
C ASP A 100 -4.91 -2.70 27.31
N HIS A 101 -4.66 -3.24 28.51
CA HIS A 101 -5.68 -3.33 29.56
C HIS A 101 -6.01 -1.96 30.14
N LYS A 102 -4.99 -1.14 30.42
CA LYS A 102 -5.16 0.24 30.87
C LYS A 102 -5.88 1.08 29.81
N ARG A 103 -5.49 0.93 28.54
CA ARG A 103 -6.13 1.62 27.41
C ARG A 103 -7.62 1.28 27.32
N LYS A 104 -8.00 0.00 27.34
CA LYS A 104 -9.41 -0.41 27.35
C LYS A 104 -10.19 0.21 28.52
N LYS A 105 -9.60 0.23 29.71
CA LYS A 105 -10.22 0.88 30.88
C LYS A 105 -10.49 2.36 30.64
N ILE A 106 -9.54 3.09 30.05
CA ILE A 106 -9.71 4.52 29.73
C ILE A 106 -10.75 4.70 28.63
N LEU A 107 -10.77 3.88 27.59
CA LEU A 107 -11.80 3.94 26.54
C LEU A 107 -13.21 3.71 27.09
N HIS A 108 -13.38 2.83 28.08
CA HIS A 108 -14.65 2.69 28.79
C HIS A 108 -15.00 3.92 29.65
N GLN A 109 -14.01 4.66 30.16
CA GLN A 109 -14.25 5.93 30.85
C GLN A 109 -14.73 7.00 29.86
N VAL A 110 -14.13 7.07 28.67
CA VAL A 110 -14.59 7.96 27.59
C VAL A 110 -16.07 7.68 27.29
N LEU A 111 -16.44 6.41 27.09
CA LEU A 111 -17.83 6.04 26.80
C LEU A 111 -18.80 6.19 27.99
N ALA A 112 -18.29 6.23 29.23
CA ALA A 112 -19.12 6.52 30.39
C ALA A 112 -19.48 8.02 30.47
N GLU A 113 -18.59 8.90 29.97
CA GLU A 113 -18.82 10.35 29.91
C GLU A 113 -19.57 10.76 28.65
N ASN A 114 -19.21 10.16 27.51
CA ASN A 114 -19.83 10.39 26.21
C ASN A 114 -20.16 9.03 25.56
N PRO A 115 -21.37 8.49 25.79
CA PRO A 115 -21.80 7.22 25.21
C PRO A 115 -21.79 7.19 23.69
N ASP A 116 -21.79 8.35 23.03
CA ASP A 116 -21.80 8.48 21.57
C ASP A 116 -20.41 8.68 20.95
N TYR A 117 -19.34 8.56 21.73
CA TYR A 117 -17.97 8.74 21.27
C TYR A 117 -17.50 7.59 20.35
N PHE A 118 -17.85 7.67 19.07
CA PHE A 118 -17.64 6.59 18.10
C PHE A 118 -16.19 6.11 17.97
N LEU A 119 -15.21 7.01 18.04
CA LEU A 119 -13.79 6.65 17.95
C LEU A 119 -13.35 5.73 19.11
N ALA A 120 -13.94 5.89 20.30
CA ALA A 120 -13.68 5.03 21.44
C ALA A 120 -14.29 3.63 21.23
N GLU A 121 -15.50 3.55 20.66
CA GLU A 121 -16.11 2.29 20.23
C GLU A 121 -15.24 1.55 19.20
N LEU A 122 -14.80 2.27 18.15
CA LEU A 122 -13.90 1.74 17.12
C LEU A 122 -12.61 1.17 17.73
N HIS A 123 -11.97 1.92 18.62
CA HIS A 123 -10.74 1.48 19.28
C HIS A 123 -10.96 0.29 20.22
N LEU A 124 -12.11 0.19 20.87
CA LEU A 124 -12.47 -1.00 21.66
C LEU A 124 -12.65 -2.22 20.76
N TRP A 125 -13.37 -2.09 19.65
CA TRP A 125 -13.56 -3.18 18.68
C TRP A 125 -12.23 -3.65 18.07
N LEU A 126 -11.33 -2.71 17.74
CA LEU A 126 -9.98 -3.00 17.24
C LEU A 126 -9.08 -3.66 18.30
N ALA A 127 -9.30 -3.34 19.57
CA ALA A 127 -8.51 -3.86 20.67
C ALA A 127 -8.96 -5.25 21.15
N ASP A 128 -9.97 -5.86 20.54
CA ASP A 128 -10.40 -7.21 20.90
C ASP A 128 -9.45 -8.30 20.35
N TRP A 129 -9.33 -9.41 21.07
CA TRP A 129 -8.27 -10.41 20.89
C TRP A 129 -8.81 -11.74 20.37
N ASP A 130 -10.13 -11.93 20.44
CA ASP A 130 -10.81 -13.15 20.04
C ASP A 130 -11.31 -13.09 18.60
N VAL A 131 -10.48 -12.51 17.71
CA VAL A 131 -10.84 -12.15 16.33
C VAL A 131 -11.20 -13.31 15.40
N TYR A 132 -11.14 -14.55 15.90
CA TYR A 132 -11.44 -15.76 15.15
C TYR A 132 -12.61 -16.55 15.75
N SER A 133 -13.28 -16.04 16.78
CA SER A 133 -14.45 -16.71 17.34
C SER A 133 -15.75 -16.34 16.64
N PRO A 134 -16.73 -17.26 16.59
CA PRO A 134 -18.07 -16.94 16.10
C PRO A 134 -18.73 -15.78 16.85
N SER A 135 -18.50 -15.66 18.16
CA SER A 135 -19.02 -14.54 18.98
C SER A 135 -18.43 -13.21 18.55
N TYR A 136 -17.12 -13.14 18.28
CA TYR A 136 -16.51 -11.92 17.77
C TYR A 136 -17.03 -11.56 16.38
N PHE A 137 -17.28 -12.55 15.53
CA PHE A 137 -17.89 -12.32 14.22
C PHE A 137 -19.29 -11.69 14.35
N VAL A 138 -20.15 -12.23 15.22
CA VAL A 138 -21.48 -11.65 15.49
C VAL A 138 -21.37 -10.22 16.02
N HIS A 139 -20.46 -9.97 16.97
CA HIS A 139 -20.19 -8.64 17.47
C HIS A 139 -19.70 -7.68 16.38
N THR A 140 -18.84 -8.15 15.49
CA THR A 140 -18.33 -7.38 14.35
C THR A 140 -19.44 -7.04 13.35
N GLN A 141 -20.39 -7.94 13.10
CA GLN A 141 -21.55 -7.64 12.27
C GLN A 141 -22.46 -6.57 12.91
N ALA A 142 -22.66 -6.64 14.22
CA ALA A 142 -23.41 -5.61 14.95
C ALA A 142 -22.70 -4.25 14.87
N PHE A 143 -21.38 -4.23 15.05
CA PHE A 143 -20.57 -3.01 14.92
C PHE A 143 -20.61 -2.44 13.49
N GLN A 144 -20.57 -3.29 12.45
CA GLN A 144 -20.76 -2.85 11.06
C GLN A 144 -22.12 -2.19 10.85
N ALA A 145 -23.20 -2.82 11.31
CA ALA A 145 -24.56 -2.28 11.17
C ALA A 145 -24.67 -0.93 11.87
N HIS A 146 -24.14 -0.82 13.09
CA HIS A 146 -24.09 0.42 13.85
C HIS A 146 -23.30 1.53 13.14
N THR A 147 -22.12 1.20 12.61
CA THR A 147 -21.28 2.13 11.83
C THR A 147 -22.02 2.66 10.60
N ILE A 148 -22.70 1.78 9.86
CA ILE A 148 -23.47 2.17 8.66
C ILE A 148 -24.65 3.07 9.05
N GLU A 149 -25.32 2.78 10.16
CA GLU A 149 -26.44 3.60 10.64
C GLU A 149 -25.97 5.01 11.02
N ARG A 150 -24.86 5.15 11.74
CA ARG A 150 -24.29 6.46 12.07
C ARG A 150 -23.85 7.23 10.83
N TRP A 151 -23.14 6.58 9.90
CA TRP A 151 -22.77 7.21 8.63
C TRP A 151 -23.98 7.64 7.79
N LYS A 152 -25.08 6.89 7.87
CA LYS A 152 -26.35 7.27 7.23
C LYS A 152 -26.96 8.52 7.86
N LYS A 153 -26.86 8.71 9.17
CA LYS A 153 -27.34 9.92 9.87
C LYS A 153 -26.56 11.16 9.41
N GLU A 154 -25.28 11.01 9.08
CA GLU A 154 -24.46 12.04 8.40
C GLU A 154 -24.77 12.22 6.89
N GLY A 155 -25.88 11.66 6.40
CA GLY A 155 -26.27 11.78 5.00
C GLY A 155 -25.33 11.05 4.02
N TYR A 156 -24.55 10.07 4.48
CA TYR A 156 -23.50 9.41 3.70
C TYR A 156 -22.43 10.37 3.16
N ALA A 157 -22.08 11.41 3.94
CA ALA A 157 -21.01 12.33 3.57
C ALA A 157 -19.70 11.58 3.25
N ASP A 158 -18.94 12.10 2.29
CA ASP A 158 -17.71 11.45 1.82
C ASP A 158 -16.48 11.85 2.66
N TRP A 159 -15.28 11.47 2.22
CA TRP A 159 -14.05 11.71 2.97
C TRP A 159 -13.65 13.20 3.09
N HIS A 160 -14.27 14.10 2.33
CA HIS A 160 -14.09 15.54 2.55
C HIS A 160 -14.70 16.00 3.87
N SER A 161 -15.78 15.33 4.33
CA SER A 161 -16.38 15.65 5.62
C SER A 161 -15.59 15.03 6.76
N PHE A 162 -15.12 15.89 7.67
CA PHE A 162 -14.46 15.49 8.91
C PHE A 162 -15.33 14.56 9.78
N THR A 163 -16.64 14.80 9.84
CA THR A 163 -17.60 13.98 10.61
C THR A 163 -17.77 12.57 10.03
N ALA A 164 -17.54 12.40 8.73
CA ALA A 164 -17.69 11.10 8.06
C ALA A 164 -16.44 10.20 8.19
N ARG A 165 -15.25 10.80 8.40
CA ARG A 165 -13.97 10.07 8.41
C ARG A 165 -13.91 8.93 9.43
N PRO A 166 -14.42 9.05 10.67
CA PRO A 166 -14.40 7.94 11.62
C PRO A 166 -15.17 6.71 11.10
N TYR A 167 -16.36 6.92 10.53
CA TYR A 167 -17.19 5.83 10.02
C TYR A 167 -16.59 5.17 8.78
N LEU A 168 -16.10 5.99 7.84
CA LEU A 168 -15.44 5.50 6.63
C LEU A 168 -14.16 4.74 6.95
N THR A 169 -13.39 5.20 7.95
CA THR A 169 -12.23 4.47 8.50
C THR A 169 -12.64 3.12 9.08
N ALA A 170 -13.69 3.08 9.91
CA ALA A 170 -14.20 1.84 10.48
C ALA A 170 -14.63 0.83 9.39
N LEU A 171 -15.27 1.30 8.32
CA LEU A 171 -15.65 0.47 7.17
C LEU A 171 -14.44 -0.11 6.43
N VAL A 172 -13.35 0.64 6.28
CA VAL A 172 -12.08 0.12 5.72
C VAL A 172 -11.51 -0.99 6.60
N TYR A 173 -11.48 -0.80 7.94
CA TYR A 173 -11.02 -1.84 8.86
C TYR A 173 -11.90 -3.09 8.86
N LEU A 174 -13.22 -2.91 8.75
CA LEU A 174 -14.16 -4.02 8.63
C LEU A 174 -13.91 -4.81 7.33
N MET A 175 -13.64 -4.13 6.22
CA MET A 175 -13.25 -4.80 4.98
C MET A 175 -11.99 -5.65 5.16
N ASP A 176 -10.95 -5.10 5.78
CA ASP A 176 -9.70 -5.83 6.05
C ASP A 176 -9.94 -7.05 6.93
N TYR A 177 -10.69 -6.88 8.03
CA TYR A 177 -11.07 -7.98 8.90
C TYR A 177 -11.79 -9.09 8.13
N TYR A 178 -12.81 -8.75 7.34
CA TYR A 178 -13.55 -9.76 6.58
C TYR A 178 -12.70 -10.46 5.54
N CYS A 179 -11.81 -9.75 4.84
CA CYS A 179 -10.85 -10.35 3.91
C CYS A 179 -9.87 -11.29 4.64
N GLU A 180 -9.32 -10.89 5.78
CA GLU A 180 -8.41 -11.72 6.58
C GLU A 180 -9.07 -12.98 7.14
N ALA A 181 -10.34 -12.87 7.52
CA ALA A 181 -11.16 -13.97 8.02
C ALA A 181 -11.77 -14.82 6.90
N GLY A 182 -11.58 -14.45 5.62
CA GLY A 182 -12.08 -15.18 4.46
C GLY A 182 -13.54 -14.92 4.09
N PHE A 183 -14.23 -13.98 4.76
CA PHE A 183 -15.61 -13.59 4.49
C PHE A 183 -15.70 -12.55 3.35
N TYR A 184 -15.18 -12.88 2.16
CA TYR A 184 -15.09 -11.94 1.04
C TYR A 184 -16.44 -11.34 0.61
N SER A 185 -17.54 -12.10 0.70
CA SER A 185 -18.89 -11.58 0.42
C SER A 185 -19.29 -10.44 1.37
N LYS A 186 -18.87 -10.50 2.65
CA LYS A 186 -19.12 -9.42 3.62
C LYS A 186 -18.26 -8.19 3.37
N ALA A 187 -16.98 -8.38 3.01
CA ALA A 187 -16.16 -7.27 2.54
C ALA A 187 -16.77 -6.61 1.29
N LEU A 188 -17.36 -7.40 0.39
CA LEU A 188 -17.96 -6.92 -0.85
C LEU A 188 -19.22 -6.08 -0.60
N GLU A 189 -20.05 -6.45 0.39
CA GLU A 189 -21.20 -5.63 0.81
C GLU A 189 -20.77 -4.21 1.17
N ILE A 190 -19.68 -4.06 1.92
CA ILE A 190 -19.13 -2.75 2.30
C ILE A 190 -18.60 -2.00 1.07
N ALA A 191 -17.80 -2.68 0.24
CA ALA A 191 -17.22 -2.09 -0.97
C ALA A 191 -18.30 -1.54 -1.90
N ILE A 192 -19.35 -2.33 -2.16
CA ILE A 192 -20.49 -1.93 -2.99
C ILE A 192 -21.26 -0.77 -2.35
N LEU A 193 -21.49 -0.82 -1.03
CA LEU A 193 -22.21 0.25 -0.33
C LEU A 193 -21.47 1.59 -0.48
N VAL A 194 -20.18 1.64 -0.20
CA VAL A 194 -19.38 2.87 -0.28
C VAL A 194 -19.30 3.38 -1.72
N ASP A 195 -19.00 2.51 -2.70
CA ASP A 195 -18.96 2.90 -4.12
C ASP A 195 -20.33 3.38 -4.63
N SER A 196 -21.43 2.80 -4.15
CA SER A 196 -22.80 3.20 -4.55
C SER A 196 -23.13 4.66 -4.21
N LYS A 197 -22.47 5.24 -3.19
CA LYS A 197 -22.66 6.63 -2.78
C LYS A 197 -21.92 7.62 -3.68
N ARG A 198 -21.07 7.13 -4.59
CA ARG A 198 -20.27 7.94 -5.53
C ARG A 198 -19.53 9.09 -4.81
N PRO A 199 -18.73 8.79 -3.78
CA PRO A 199 -18.03 9.82 -3.01
C PRO A 199 -17.12 10.64 -3.94
N GLY A 200 -17.06 11.96 -3.70
CA GLY A 200 -16.12 12.87 -4.35
C GLY A 200 -14.67 12.50 -3.99
N ARG A 201 -14.45 12.12 -2.73
CA ARG A 201 -13.20 11.53 -2.22
C ARG A 201 -13.47 10.26 -1.42
N PHE A 202 -12.80 9.18 -1.80
CA PHE A 202 -12.85 7.90 -1.08
C PHE A 202 -11.99 7.93 0.19
N PRO A 203 -12.31 7.10 1.20
CA PRO A 203 -11.41 6.88 2.32
C PRO A 203 -10.03 6.42 1.88
N THR A 204 -9.01 6.86 2.61
CA THR A 204 -7.61 6.49 2.36
C THR A 204 -7.46 4.96 2.31
N GLY A 205 -6.82 4.46 1.25
CA GLY A 205 -6.59 3.02 1.07
C GLY A 205 -7.83 2.18 0.74
N PHE A 206 -9.03 2.77 0.61
CA PHE A 206 -10.24 2.02 0.26
C PHE A 206 -10.21 1.52 -1.19
N VAL A 207 -9.78 2.37 -2.13
CA VAL A 207 -9.83 2.06 -3.57
C VAL A 207 -9.00 0.82 -3.90
N VAL A 208 -7.77 0.72 -3.37
CA VAL A 208 -6.90 -0.45 -3.57
C VAL A 208 -7.53 -1.73 -3.02
N ARG A 209 -8.18 -1.67 -1.84
CA ARG A 209 -8.87 -2.82 -1.22
C ARG A 209 -10.09 -3.24 -2.01
N MET A 210 -10.89 -2.27 -2.47
CA MET A 210 -12.05 -2.53 -3.33
C MET A 210 -11.62 -3.21 -4.63
N LEU A 211 -10.62 -2.68 -5.32
CA LEU A 211 -10.14 -3.24 -6.59
C LEU A 211 -9.47 -4.61 -6.38
N ALA A 212 -8.73 -4.79 -5.28
CA ALA A 212 -8.18 -6.09 -4.91
C ALA A 212 -9.28 -7.14 -4.70
N LEU A 213 -10.34 -6.76 -3.97
CA LEU A 213 -11.49 -7.62 -3.74
C LEU A 213 -12.24 -7.96 -5.02
N TYR A 214 -12.38 -6.99 -5.94
CA TYR A 214 -12.96 -7.26 -7.26
C TYR A 214 -12.11 -8.23 -8.08
N ASN A 215 -10.78 -8.12 -8.05
CA ASN A 215 -9.90 -9.09 -8.71
C ASN A 215 -10.05 -10.49 -8.09
N ARG A 216 -10.06 -10.59 -6.76
CA ARG A 216 -10.23 -11.87 -6.05
C ARG A 216 -11.55 -12.55 -6.35
N LEU A 217 -12.63 -11.78 -6.53
CA LEU A 217 -13.99 -12.29 -6.78
C LEU A 217 -14.36 -12.35 -8.27
N GLY A 218 -13.44 -11.99 -9.18
CA GLY A 218 -13.70 -12.01 -10.62
C GLY A 218 -14.67 -10.91 -11.11
N HIS A 219 -14.85 -9.83 -10.36
CA HIS A 219 -15.67 -8.68 -10.77
C HIS A 219 -14.92 -7.72 -11.71
N PHE A 220 -14.36 -8.27 -12.78
CA PHE A 220 -13.49 -7.54 -13.70
C PHE A 220 -14.19 -6.37 -14.41
N ASP A 221 -15.48 -6.50 -14.73
CA ASP A 221 -16.27 -5.42 -15.35
C ASP A 221 -16.37 -4.18 -14.46
N LYS A 222 -16.38 -4.36 -13.12
CA LYS A 222 -16.39 -3.24 -12.17
C LYS A 222 -15.05 -2.52 -12.15
N ILE A 223 -13.94 -3.24 -12.28
CA ILE A 223 -12.59 -2.66 -12.36
C ILE A 223 -12.47 -1.83 -13.64
N GLU A 224 -12.90 -2.38 -14.78
CA GLU A 224 -12.87 -1.68 -16.06
C GLU A 224 -13.75 -0.41 -16.04
N ARG A 225 -14.98 -0.51 -15.53
CA ARG A 225 -15.85 0.67 -15.36
C ARG A 225 -15.19 1.72 -14.47
N PHE A 226 -14.55 1.31 -13.38
CA PHE A 226 -13.88 2.24 -12.46
C PHE A 226 -12.68 2.91 -13.14
N TYR A 227 -11.89 2.17 -13.91
CA TYR A 227 -10.79 2.69 -14.72
C TYR A 227 -11.27 3.72 -15.73
N GLN A 228 -12.30 3.41 -16.52
CA GLN A 228 -12.86 4.34 -17.51
C GLN A 228 -13.36 5.64 -16.86
N MET A 229 -14.01 5.54 -15.69
CA MET A 229 -14.45 6.69 -14.91
C MET A 229 -13.26 7.56 -14.45
N ARG A 230 -12.20 6.93 -13.93
CA ARG A 230 -10.99 7.62 -13.48
C ARG A 230 -10.25 8.31 -14.62
N VAL A 231 -10.08 7.61 -15.75
CA VAL A 231 -9.45 8.19 -16.95
C VAL A 231 -10.24 9.41 -17.44
N LYS A 232 -11.57 9.34 -17.46
CA LYS A 232 -12.42 10.47 -17.85
C LYS A 232 -12.27 11.68 -16.91
N LYS A 233 -12.11 11.44 -15.60
CA LYS A 233 -12.07 12.51 -14.58
C LYS A 233 -10.68 13.11 -14.37
N TYR A 234 -9.63 12.29 -14.42
CA TYR A 234 -8.26 12.65 -14.01
C TYR A 234 -7.20 12.36 -15.07
N GLY A 235 -7.55 11.77 -16.21
CA GLY A 235 -6.60 11.33 -17.23
C GLY A 235 -5.93 10.00 -16.92
N THR A 236 -4.91 9.63 -17.71
CA THR A 236 -4.29 8.30 -17.71
C THR A 236 -3.12 8.12 -16.71
N LYS A 237 -3.02 8.98 -15.69
CA LYS A 237 -1.85 9.05 -14.78
C LYS A 237 -2.03 8.32 -13.44
N ASP A 238 -2.91 7.33 -13.36
CA ASP A 238 -3.22 6.60 -12.11
C ASP A 238 -2.73 5.14 -12.21
N ASP A 239 -1.56 4.87 -11.62
CA ASP A 239 -0.95 3.54 -11.59
C ASP A 239 -1.69 2.56 -10.67
N THR A 240 -2.47 3.07 -9.71
CA THR A 240 -3.35 2.28 -8.84
C THR A 240 -4.34 1.48 -9.66
N VAL A 241 -5.21 2.16 -10.41
CA VAL A 241 -6.29 1.47 -11.11
C VAL A 241 -5.74 0.67 -12.29
N LEU A 242 -4.68 1.17 -12.91
CA LEU A 242 -4.05 0.52 -14.05
C LEU A 242 -3.45 -0.85 -13.67
N VAL A 243 -2.71 -0.94 -12.55
CA VAL A 243 -2.14 -2.23 -12.12
C VAL A 243 -3.24 -3.25 -11.78
N HIS A 244 -4.34 -2.81 -11.17
CA HIS A 244 -5.48 -3.68 -10.89
C HIS A 244 -6.20 -4.16 -12.16
N LEU A 245 -6.38 -3.29 -13.15
CA LEU A 245 -6.98 -3.66 -14.45
C LEU A 245 -6.07 -4.60 -15.24
N MET A 246 -4.76 -4.38 -15.21
CA MET A 246 -3.78 -5.27 -15.82
C MET A 246 -3.88 -6.68 -15.22
N ILE A 247 -3.93 -6.80 -13.88
CA ILE A 247 -4.12 -8.07 -13.19
C ILE A 247 -5.47 -8.71 -13.57
N ALA A 248 -6.54 -7.92 -13.68
CA ALA A 248 -7.83 -8.42 -14.15
C ALA A 248 -7.73 -9.07 -15.54
N ARG A 249 -7.01 -8.45 -16.48
CA ARG A 249 -6.80 -9.00 -17.83
C ARG A 249 -5.98 -10.28 -17.83
N ILE A 250 -4.95 -10.36 -16.99
CA ILE A 250 -4.17 -11.59 -16.79
C ILE A 250 -5.07 -12.71 -16.28
N LEU A 251 -5.89 -12.46 -15.26
CA LEU A 251 -6.80 -13.45 -14.68
C LEU A 251 -7.89 -13.91 -15.66
N GLN A 252 -8.24 -13.08 -16.65
CA GLN A 252 -9.16 -13.43 -17.74
C GLN A 252 -8.47 -14.15 -18.92
N GLY A 253 -7.15 -14.35 -18.89
CA GLY A 253 -6.38 -14.89 -20.01
C GLY A 253 -6.28 -13.94 -21.22
N ARG A 254 -6.53 -12.64 -21.03
CA ARG A 254 -6.48 -11.62 -22.08
C ARG A 254 -5.06 -11.03 -22.18
N TRP A 255 -4.12 -11.87 -22.60
CA TRP A 255 -2.68 -11.60 -22.56
C TRP A 255 -2.25 -10.36 -23.34
N GLU A 256 -2.79 -10.16 -24.54
CA GLU A 256 -2.46 -8.98 -25.37
C GLU A 256 -2.93 -7.66 -24.74
N GLU A 257 -4.11 -7.67 -24.12
CA GLU A 257 -4.61 -6.50 -23.38
C GLU A 257 -3.75 -6.23 -22.14
N ALA A 258 -3.42 -7.27 -21.38
CA ALA A 258 -2.53 -7.16 -20.23
C ALA A 258 -1.17 -6.60 -20.64
N GLN A 259 -0.62 -7.03 -21.78
CA GLN A 259 0.63 -6.51 -22.31
C GLN A 259 0.55 -5.02 -22.63
N ARG A 260 -0.51 -4.56 -23.32
CA ARG A 260 -0.72 -3.13 -23.60
C ARG A 260 -0.84 -2.30 -22.33
N LEU A 261 -1.50 -2.84 -21.30
CA LEU A 261 -1.63 -2.16 -20.00
C LEU A 261 -0.28 -2.12 -19.26
N PHE A 262 0.55 -3.14 -19.40
CA PHE A 262 1.93 -3.13 -18.88
C PHE A 262 2.77 -2.04 -19.54
N ASP A 263 2.71 -1.91 -20.87
CA ASP A 263 3.36 -0.82 -21.61
C ASP A 263 2.92 0.55 -21.10
N GLN A 264 1.61 0.71 -20.89
CA GLN A 264 1.07 1.95 -20.33
C GLN A 264 1.56 2.21 -18.90
N LEU A 265 1.67 1.16 -18.07
CA LEU A 265 2.14 1.28 -16.69
C LEU A 265 3.59 1.76 -16.63
N MET A 266 4.45 1.26 -17.51
CA MET A 266 5.83 1.73 -17.64
C MET A 266 5.94 3.21 -18.01
N MET A 267 5.02 3.71 -18.84
CA MET A 267 5.01 5.12 -19.25
C MET A 267 4.65 6.07 -18.11
N ILE A 268 3.89 5.60 -17.11
CA ILE A 268 3.44 6.42 -15.99
C ILE A 268 4.24 6.20 -14.70
N ASN A 269 4.79 5.00 -14.52
CA ASN A 269 5.57 4.60 -13.36
C ASN A 269 6.93 4.07 -13.85
N PRO A 270 8.00 4.88 -13.79
CA PRO A 270 9.32 4.51 -14.30
C PRO A 270 9.94 3.31 -13.58
N ASP A 271 9.50 3.03 -12.35
CA ASP A 271 10.01 1.93 -11.54
C ASP A 271 9.40 0.57 -11.92
N THR A 272 8.38 0.54 -12.77
CA THR A 272 7.64 -0.67 -13.18
C THR A 272 8.58 -1.82 -13.56
N LEU A 273 9.58 -1.56 -14.39
CA LEU A 273 10.52 -2.58 -14.84
C LEU A 273 11.34 -3.14 -13.67
N THR A 274 11.95 -2.26 -12.88
CA THR A 274 12.78 -2.63 -11.74
C THR A 274 11.99 -3.41 -10.69
N PHE A 275 10.78 -2.95 -10.38
CA PHE A 275 9.88 -3.57 -9.42
C PHE A 275 9.53 -5.01 -9.81
N PHE A 276 9.06 -5.23 -11.05
CA PHE A 276 8.61 -6.55 -11.49
C PHE A 276 9.73 -7.51 -11.90
N ALA A 277 10.91 -7.01 -12.30
CA ALA A 277 12.08 -7.86 -12.56
C ALA A 277 12.73 -8.37 -11.27
N GLY A 278 12.59 -7.63 -10.17
CA GLY A 278 13.09 -7.96 -8.84
C GLY A 278 12.22 -8.98 -8.08
N ASP A 279 12.01 -8.71 -6.79
CA ASP A 279 11.13 -9.50 -5.91
C ASP A 279 9.95 -8.64 -5.43
N PRO A 280 8.85 -8.55 -6.20
CA PRO A 280 7.66 -7.80 -5.81
C PRO A 280 7.11 -8.18 -4.43
N ILE A 281 7.23 -9.45 -4.01
CA ILE A 281 6.69 -9.92 -2.72
C ILE A 281 7.44 -9.27 -1.57
N ASP A 282 8.77 -9.24 -1.63
CA ASP A 282 9.61 -8.60 -0.62
C ASP A 282 9.34 -7.09 -0.52
N HIS A 283 9.13 -6.40 -1.65
CA HIS A 283 8.71 -5.00 -1.64
C HIS A 283 7.32 -4.80 -1.01
N ILE A 284 6.35 -5.66 -1.35
CA ILE A 284 4.99 -5.64 -0.80
C ILE A 284 4.98 -5.92 0.71
N GLU A 285 5.80 -6.83 1.22
CA GLU A 285 5.88 -7.10 2.66
C GLU A 285 6.53 -5.94 3.43
N ARG A 286 7.44 -5.21 2.79
CA ARG A 286 8.09 -4.04 3.40
C ARG A 286 7.18 -2.82 3.46
N ILE A 287 6.30 -2.63 2.47
CA ILE A 287 5.44 -1.45 2.39
C ILE A 287 4.49 -1.32 3.58
N GLU A 288 4.09 -2.44 4.21
CA GLU A 288 3.26 -2.47 5.43
C GLU A 288 3.87 -1.67 6.60
N ASN A 289 5.12 -1.28 6.48
CA ASN A 289 5.88 -0.64 7.54
C ASN A 289 6.25 0.82 7.21
N GLN A 290 5.76 1.37 6.10
CA GLN A 290 6.08 2.71 5.62
C GLN A 290 4.86 3.63 5.74
N GLU A 291 4.98 4.70 6.52
CA GLU A 291 3.89 5.64 6.80
C GLU A 291 3.44 6.46 5.57
N SER A 292 4.33 6.64 4.61
CA SER A 292 4.06 7.42 3.40
C SER A 292 4.95 6.94 2.25
N TYR A 293 4.48 7.17 1.03
CA TYR A 293 5.24 6.91 -0.18
C TYR A 293 4.89 7.92 -1.27
N TYR A 294 5.77 8.00 -2.27
CA TYR A 294 5.58 8.83 -3.45
C TYR A 294 4.75 8.10 -4.52
N HIS A 295 3.93 8.83 -5.26
CA HIS A 295 3.19 8.27 -6.39
C HIS A 295 4.11 7.83 -7.54
N CYS A 296 3.67 6.84 -8.30
CA CYS A 296 4.37 6.34 -9.48
C CYS A 296 5.80 5.85 -9.20
N THR A 297 6.02 5.26 -8.03
CA THR A 297 7.27 4.59 -7.64
C THR A 297 7.06 3.11 -7.33
N SER A 298 8.16 2.39 -7.05
CA SER A 298 8.14 1.02 -6.54
C SER A 298 7.28 0.87 -5.27
N GLU A 299 7.38 1.83 -4.34
CA GLU A 299 6.61 1.84 -3.09
C GLU A 299 5.11 1.99 -3.37
N SER A 300 4.72 2.84 -4.33
CA SER A 300 3.32 2.95 -4.72
C SER A 300 2.78 1.65 -5.31
N LEU A 301 3.54 0.98 -6.20
CA LEU A 301 3.17 -0.34 -6.72
C LEU A 301 3.03 -1.37 -5.61
N ALA A 302 3.99 -1.40 -4.68
CA ALA A 302 3.94 -2.28 -3.51
C ALA A 302 2.67 -2.03 -2.67
N SER A 303 2.32 -0.78 -2.41
CA SER A 303 1.11 -0.41 -1.65
C SER A 303 -0.17 -0.81 -2.37
N HIS A 304 -0.24 -0.59 -3.69
CA HIS A 304 -1.39 -0.96 -4.51
C HIS A 304 -1.59 -2.48 -4.59
N LEU A 305 -0.48 -3.24 -4.59
CA LEU A 305 -0.50 -4.70 -4.63
C LEU A 305 -0.61 -5.36 -3.25
N ASN A 306 -0.39 -4.63 -2.16
CA ASN A 306 -0.44 -5.19 -0.81
C ASN A 306 -1.78 -5.90 -0.47
N PRO A 307 -2.97 -5.32 -0.75
CA PRO A 307 -4.23 -6.03 -0.53
C PRO A 307 -4.43 -7.25 -1.43
N LEU A 308 -3.63 -7.38 -2.51
CA LEU A 308 -3.62 -8.53 -3.41
C LEU A 308 -2.59 -9.61 -3.02
N LEU A 309 -1.76 -9.41 -1.99
CA LEU A 309 -0.65 -10.30 -1.65
C LEU A 309 -1.07 -11.77 -1.60
N VAL A 310 -2.18 -12.09 -0.92
CA VAL A 310 -2.71 -13.46 -0.84
C VAL A 310 -3.11 -14.00 -2.22
N LEU A 311 -3.76 -13.19 -3.06
CA LEU A 311 -4.13 -13.60 -4.42
C LEU A 311 -2.90 -13.87 -5.28
N LEU A 312 -1.86 -13.03 -5.17
CA LEU A 312 -0.62 -13.16 -5.93
C LEU A 312 0.16 -14.42 -5.52
N LEU A 313 0.16 -14.76 -4.23
CA LEU A 313 0.74 -16.00 -3.72
C LEU A 313 -0.06 -17.24 -4.18
N ASP A 314 -1.39 -17.16 -4.21
CA ASP A 314 -2.26 -18.23 -4.70
C ASP A 314 -2.17 -18.39 -6.24
N THR A 315 -1.79 -17.33 -6.96
CA THR A 315 -1.82 -17.25 -8.43
C THR A 315 -0.46 -16.80 -8.99
N PRO A 316 0.60 -17.63 -8.88
CA PRO A 316 1.96 -17.23 -9.23
C PRO A 316 2.11 -16.81 -10.71
N LEU A 317 1.24 -17.32 -11.59
CA LEU A 317 1.20 -16.96 -13.01
C LEU A 317 1.10 -15.45 -13.25
N VAL A 318 0.45 -14.70 -12.34
CA VAL A 318 0.35 -13.24 -12.45
C VAL A 318 1.72 -12.60 -12.35
N LEU A 319 2.51 -12.96 -11.33
CA LEU A 319 3.83 -12.40 -11.12
C LEU A 319 4.83 -12.90 -12.16
N GLU A 320 4.75 -14.16 -12.57
CA GLU A 320 5.60 -14.70 -13.64
C GLU A 320 5.37 -13.96 -14.96
N PHE A 321 4.12 -13.73 -15.37
CA PHE A 321 3.81 -12.95 -16.56
C PHE A 321 4.45 -11.54 -16.48
N LEU A 322 4.27 -10.84 -15.36
CA LEU A 322 4.80 -9.48 -15.18
C LEU A 322 6.32 -9.45 -15.17
N LYS A 323 6.96 -10.45 -14.54
CA LYS A 323 8.42 -10.60 -14.52
C LYS A 323 8.96 -10.85 -15.93
N GLU A 324 8.36 -11.75 -16.69
CA GLU A 324 8.74 -11.99 -18.08
C GLU A 324 8.61 -10.72 -18.92
N ARG A 325 7.47 -10.01 -18.81
CA ARG A 325 7.23 -8.75 -19.53
C ARG A 325 8.25 -7.67 -19.16
N ALA A 326 8.66 -7.60 -17.90
CA ALA A 326 9.68 -6.67 -17.43
C ALA A 326 11.06 -7.02 -17.99
N LEU A 327 11.46 -8.29 -17.91
CA LEU A 327 12.76 -8.77 -18.38
C LEU A 327 12.92 -8.64 -19.91
N GLU A 328 11.85 -8.87 -20.69
CA GLU A 328 11.90 -8.69 -22.15
C GLU A 328 12.12 -7.24 -22.56
N ARG A 329 11.52 -6.30 -21.83
CA ARG A 329 11.57 -4.85 -22.15
C ARG A 329 12.78 -4.14 -21.58
N GLN A 330 13.40 -4.72 -20.56
CA GLN A 330 14.66 -4.19 -20.04
C GLN A 330 15.79 -4.25 -21.08
N GLY A 331 15.67 -5.08 -22.13
CA GLY A 331 16.76 -5.28 -23.08
C GLY A 331 18.06 -5.68 -22.37
N GLU A 332 19.19 -5.67 -23.07
CA GLU A 332 20.47 -6.10 -22.47
C GLU A 332 21.13 -5.08 -21.53
N ASP A 333 20.51 -3.90 -21.32
CA ASP A 333 21.22 -2.69 -20.86
C ASP A 333 20.92 -2.21 -19.42
N PHE A 334 20.03 -2.85 -18.64
CA PHE A 334 19.72 -2.39 -17.26
C PHE A 334 20.47 -3.13 -16.13
N CYS A 335 21.50 -3.92 -16.44
CA CYS A 335 22.28 -4.59 -15.38
C CYS A 335 23.26 -3.66 -14.63
N GLU A 336 23.34 -2.36 -14.97
CA GLU A 336 24.40 -1.47 -14.47
C GLU A 336 24.14 -0.86 -13.08
N HIS A 337 22.90 -0.86 -12.58
CA HIS A 337 22.56 -0.11 -11.36
C HIS A 337 21.81 -0.88 -10.28
N LEU A 338 21.50 -2.16 -10.50
CA LEU A 338 20.93 -2.99 -9.46
C LEU A 338 22.05 -3.56 -8.59
N ASN A 339 22.05 -3.21 -7.30
CA ASN A 339 22.91 -3.83 -6.29
C ASN A 339 22.38 -5.26 -6.00
N LEU A 340 22.40 -6.12 -7.02
CA LEU A 340 21.91 -7.49 -6.93
C LEU A 340 22.85 -8.28 -6.02
N GLY A 341 22.30 -8.86 -4.97
CA GLY A 341 22.95 -9.98 -4.29
C GLY A 341 23.16 -11.14 -5.26
N PHE A 342 24.00 -12.10 -4.87
CA PHE A 342 24.33 -13.27 -5.70
C PHE A 342 23.10 -13.96 -6.33
N TRP A 343 22.02 -14.11 -5.57
CA TRP A 343 20.80 -14.76 -6.05
C TRP A 343 20.04 -13.96 -7.11
N GLY A 344 20.01 -12.63 -6.99
CA GLY A 344 19.47 -11.75 -8.03
C GLY A 344 20.31 -11.80 -9.30
N LEU A 345 21.65 -11.83 -9.15
CA LEU A 345 22.55 -11.99 -10.28
C LEU A 345 22.33 -13.34 -10.98
N PHE A 346 22.20 -14.44 -10.23
CA PHE A 346 22.04 -15.79 -10.78
C PHE A 346 20.81 -15.97 -11.67
N GLN A 347 19.76 -15.16 -11.45
CA GLN A 347 18.53 -15.22 -12.23
C GLN A 347 18.57 -14.42 -13.53
N LEU A 348 19.64 -13.65 -13.79
CA LEU A 348 19.70 -12.83 -14.99
C LEU A 348 19.76 -13.70 -16.27
N PRO A 349 19.11 -13.26 -17.37
CA PRO A 349 19.11 -13.98 -18.64
C PRO A 349 20.51 -14.33 -19.16
N ILE A 350 21.49 -13.45 -18.93
CA ILE A 350 22.89 -13.66 -19.34
C ILE A 350 23.54 -14.89 -18.67
N PHE A 351 23.03 -15.32 -17.51
CA PHE A 351 23.50 -16.50 -16.78
C PHE A 351 22.59 -17.73 -16.90
N ARG A 352 21.58 -17.68 -17.77
CA ARG A 352 20.68 -18.81 -18.03
C ARG A 352 21.47 -20.07 -18.38
N ASP A 353 21.06 -21.20 -17.80
CA ASP A 353 21.67 -22.53 -17.99
C ASP A 353 23.14 -22.65 -17.57
N LEU A 354 23.70 -21.66 -16.85
CA LEU A 354 25.01 -21.77 -16.25
C LEU A 354 24.96 -22.44 -14.88
N ARG A 355 26.02 -23.18 -14.57
CA ARG A 355 26.18 -23.76 -13.22
C ARG A 355 26.37 -22.65 -12.20
N MET A 356 25.71 -22.79 -11.06
CA MET A 356 25.78 -21.86 -9.93
C MET A 356 27.21 -21.46 -9.54
N ASN A 357 28.15 -22.43 -9.52
CA ASN A 357 29.56 -22.17 -9.19
C ASN A 357 30.24 -21.23 -10.20
N ALA A 358 29.89 -21.31 -11.50
CA ALA A 358 30.44 -20.42 -12.51
C ALA A 358 29.93 -18.98 -12.32
N VAL A 359 28.64 -18.83 -12.02
CA VAL A 359 28.03 -17.52 -11.73
C VAL A 359 28.58 -16.93 -10.44
N GLN A 360 28.93 -17.76 -9.45
CA GLN A 360 29.56 -17.29 -8.21
C GLN A 360 30.99 -16.77 -8.46
N ILE A 361 31.72 -17.36 -9.40
CA ILE A 361 33.03 -16.85 -9.83
C ILE A 361 32.85 -15.49 -10.50
N PHE A 362 31.93 -15.37 -11.46
CA PHE A 362 31.60 -14.08 -12.10
C PHE A 362 31.17 -13.02 -11.07
N TYR A 363 30.37 -13.42 -10.09
CA TYR A 363 29.98 -12.54 -9.00
C TYR A 363 31.21 -12.03 -8.20
N LYS A 364 32.15 -12.90 -7.86
CA LYS A 364 33.35 -12.49 -7.10
C LYS A 364 34.30 -11.61 -7.91
N GLU A 365 34.39 -11.85 -9.20
CA GLU A 365 35.26 -11.14 -10.14
C GLU A 365 34.65 -9.84 -10.69
N GLY A 366 33.49 -9.42 -10.16
CA GLY A 366 32.87 -8.14 -10.48
C GLY A 366 32.01 -8.12 -11.74
N PHE A 367 31.79 -9.26 -12.40
CA PHE A 367 30.86 -9.32 -13.54
C PHE A 367 29.42 -9.25 -13.01
N ARG A 368 28.74 -8.14 -13.29
CA ARG A 368 27.35 -7.86 -12.90
C ARG A 368 26.44 -7.67 -14.10
N SER A 369 27.00 -7.36 -15.26
CA SER A 369 26.30 -6.93 -16.47
C SER A 369 26.94 -7.49 -17.74
N LYS A 370 26.25 -7.33 -18.88
CA LYS A 370 26.80 -7.61 -20.20
C LYS A 370 28.04 -6.75 -20.50
N LYS A 371 28.02 -5.47 -20.12
CA LYS A 371 29.15 -4.55 -20.36
C LYS A 371 30.43 -4.97 -19.63
N ASP A 372 30.32 -5.60 -18.46
CA ASP A 372 31.48 -6.14 -17.75
C ASP A 372 32.18 -7.24 -18.56
N PHE A 373 31.41 -8.05 -19.29
CA PHE A 373 31.94 -9.06 -20.22
C PHE A 373 32.47 -8.43 -21.51
N GLU A 374 31.80 -7.41 -22.05
CA GLU A 374 32.26 -6.67 -23.24
C GLU A 374 33.55 -5.88 -22.97
N ALA A 375 33.81 -5.52 -21.71
CA ALA A 375 35.05 -4.87 -21.27
C ALA A 375 36.22 -5.85 -21.08
N ARG A 376 36.01 -7.16 -21.30
CA ARG A 376 37.01 -8.21 -21.12
C ARG A 376 37.15 -9.06 -22.37
N THR A 377 38.35 -9.56 -22.62
CA THR A 377 38.57 -10.52 -23.71
C THR A 377 38.10 -11.91 -23.32
N GLU A 378 37.73 -12.74 -24.29
CA GLU A 378 37.35 -14.13 -24.05
C GLU A 378 38.45 -14.91 -23.31
N LYS A 379 39.73 -14.61 -23.59
CA LYS A 379 40.88 -15.22 -22.93
C LYS A 379 40.96 -14.85 -21.44
N GLU A 380 40.67 -13.60 -21.08
CA GLU A 380 40.66 -13.14 -19.69
C GLU A 380 39.57 -13.85 -18.88
N VAL A 381 38.39 -13.98 -19.46
CA VAL A 381 37.26 -14.65 -18.78
C VAL A 381 37.49 -16.16 -18.68
N LEU A 382 38.12 -16.78 -19.70
CA LEU A 382 38.48 -18.19 -19.67
C LEU A 382 39.62 -18.50 -18.67
N ALA A 383 40.48 -17.53 -18.36
CA ALA A 383 41.55 -17.68 -17.39
C ALA A 383 41.06 -17.73 -15.93
N LEU A 384 39.80 -17.37 -15.67
CA LEU A 384 39.20 -17.44 -14.34
C LEU A 384 39.11 -18.90 -13.86
N LYS A 385 39.66 -19.16 -12.67
CA LYS A 385 39.74 -20.51 -12.11
C LYS A 385 38.36 -21.10 -11.89
N GLY A 386 38.02 -22.14 -12.66
CA GLY A 386 36.72 -22.83 -12.61
C GLY A 386 35.77 -22.47 -13.75
N ILE A 387 36.16 -21.54 -14.64
CA ILE A 387 35.48 -21.26 -15.91
C ILE A 387 36.14 -22.11 -17.01
N GLY A 388 35.32 -22.71 -17.87
CA GLY A 388 35.78 -23.55 -18.98
C GLY A 388 35.10 -23.20 -20.29
N ALA A 389 35.56 -23.77 -21.40
CA ALA A 389 35.08 -23.46 -22.74
C ALA A 389 33.55 -23.58 -22.90
N LYS A 390 32.93 -24.58 -22.27
CA LYS A 390 31.45 -24.75 -22.28
C LYS A 390 30.71 -23.57 -21.65
N THR A 391 31.27 -22.95 -20.62
CA THR A 391 30.70 -21.76 -19.97
C THR A 391 30.76 -20.57 -20.92
N ILE A 392 31.88 -20.40 -21.63
CA ILE A 392 32.06 -19.34 -22.61
C ILE A 392 31.10 -19.50 -23.79
N GLU A 393 30.94 -20.72 -24.32
CA GLU A 393 29.97 -21.02 -25.36
C GLU A 393 28.53 -20.67 -24.93
N GLN A 394 28.17 -21.02 -23.70
CA GLN A 394 26.84 -20.72 -23.18
C GLN A 394 26.63 -19.20 -22.97
N LEU A 395 27.64 -18.47 -22.49
CA LEU A 395 27.58 -17.01 -22.40
C LEU A 395 27.33 -16.36 -23.78
N LYS A 396 28.01 -16.83 -24.83
CA LYS A 396 27.78 -16.37 -26.22
C LYS A 396 26.37 -16.68 -26.70
N LYS A 397 25.84 -17.87 -26.39
CA LYS A 397 24.43 -18.23 -26.69
C LYS A 397 23.44 -17.33 -25.97
N ASN A 398 23.78 -16.89 -24.75
CA ASN A 398 22.98 -15.98 -23.95
C ASN A 398 23.16 -14.49 -24.36
N GLY A 399 23.81 -14.21 -25.50
CA GLY A 399 23.92 -12.86 -26.05
C GLY A 399 25.20 -12.10 -25.68
N ILE A 400 26.13 -12.67 -24.91
CA ILE A 400 27.39 -12.00 -24.54
C ILE A 400 28.34 -11.88 -25.73
N VAL A 401 28.84 -10.67 -25.95
CA VAL A 401 29.93 -10.37 -26.89
C VAL A 401 31.16 -9.99 -26.08
N PHE A 402 32.32 -10.59 -26.37
CA PHE A 402 33.56 -10.25 -25.68
C PHE A 402 34.32 -9.15 -26.42
N LYS A 403 35.19 -8.43 -25.70
CA LYS A 403 36.15 -7.51 -26.31
C LYS A 403 37.00 -8.27 -27.34
N ARG A 404 37.18 -7.68 -28.52
CA ARG A 404 38.13 -8.21 -29.51
C ARG A 404 39.54 -8.17 -28.90
N SER A 405 40.23 -9.30 -28.94
CA SER A 405 41.65 -9.36 -28.61
C SER A 405 42.43 -8.62 -29.70
N GLU A 406 43.17 -7.57 -29.32
CA GLU A 406 44.23 -6.97 -30.15
C GLU A 406 45.40 -7.95 -30.33
#